data_AF-E2NLY6-F1
#
_entry.id   AF-E2NLY6-F1
#
_cell.length_a   1.000
_cell.length_b   1.000
_cell.length_c   1.000
_cell.angle_alpha   90.00
_cell.angle_beta   90.00
_cell.angle_gamma   90.00
#
_symmetry.space_group_name_H-M   'P 1'
#
loop_
_entity.id
_entity.type
_entity.pdbx_description
1 polymer ?
#
loop_
_entity_poly.entity_id
_entity_poly.type
_entity_poly.pdbx_seq_one_letter_code
_entity_poly.pdbx_strand_id
1 'polypeptide(L)'
;MKKVSSSLKAMFTSWKITLILLVHYVILLAAATFVEKAQGTAMAREIIYNNPLFYLLQFLLILNFCATAWQARLWSQRKYGVLLLHISFIVILLGALVTNMFGFEGIVHIREGETVSQMRTMEDQRSLPFSIRLDDFKLVRYPGSHSPSSFESFLTIHTEEGERSEHIYMNKVIYEQGYRLYQSSYDADEQGTILTVNNDTAGTGITYAGYLLLLAGMLLTLADKKSRFRQLAKQLKRVTPLLLLAFLPTLSFAQKAETEHLLKNTIPAEQAEQWGRMQIQCPTGRIEPVDTYTDKLLRKIYRSDTFEGLSSEQVIIGFLMNPSYWGNIPFIRQTNKELPQAYSLPEGKYIRFFDVFSEDGSYLISDAVDKAYSRPAAERSR
;
A
#
# COMPACT_ATOMS: atom_id res chain seq x y z
N MET A 1 15.73 20.49 -47.93
CA MET A 1 15.32 21.04 -46.61
C MET A 1 13.84 20.80 -46.27
N LYS A 2 12.86 21.13 -47.14
CA LYS A 2 11.41 20.91 -46.86
C LYS A 2 10.98 19.45 -46.59
N LYS A 3 11.62 18.47 -47.24
CA LYS A 3 11.32 17.03 -47.07
C LYS A 3 11.86 16.44 -45.75
N VAL A 4 12.96 17.01 -45.26
CA VAL A 4 13.55 16.65 -43.95
C VAL A 4 12.72 17.26 -42.82
N SER A 5 12.28 18.53 -42.97
CA SER A 5 11.40 19.16 -41.96
C SER A 5 10.01 18.51 -41.89
N SER A 6 9.48 17.97 -43.00
CA SER A 6 8.22 17.21 -42.98
C SER A 6 8.39 15.84 -42.32
N SER A 7 9.52 15.17 -42.54
CA SER A 7 9.82 13.86 -41.93
C SER A 7 10.07 13.98 -40.42
N LEU A 8 10.85 14.98 -39.98
CA LEU A 8 11.04 15.28 -38.56
C LEU A 8 9.72 15.63 -37.87
N LYS A 9 8.87 16.47 -38.48
CA LYS A 9 7.54 16.76 -37.93
C LYS A 9 6.68 15.51 -37.79
N ALA A 10 6.67 14.64 -38.80
CA ALA A 10 5.91 13.38 -38.76
C ALA A 10 6.45 12.38 -37.72
N MET A 11 7.75 12.43 -37.44
CA MET A 11 8.40 11.63 -36.41
C MET A 11 7.88 12.05 -35.03
N PHE A 12 8.04 13.32 -34.65
CA PHE A 12 7.70 13.83 -33.31
C PHE A 12 6.20 13.81 -32.96
N THR A 13 5.30 13.63 -33.92
CA THR A 13 3.85 13.64 -33.68
C THR A 13 3.17 12.28 -33.81
N SER A 14 3.94 11.22 -34.08
CA SER A 14 3.42 9.87 -34.29
C SER A 14 3.13 9.13 -32.98
N TRP A 15 1.96 8.47 -32.91
CA TRP A 15 1.58 7.62 -31.77
C TRP A 15 2.54 6.44 -31.55
N LYS A 16 3.24 5.99 -32.60
CA LYS A 16 4.25 4.93 -32.50
C LYS A 16 5.41 5.37 -31.61
N ILE A 17 5.82 6.64 -31.71
CA ILE A 17 6.88 7.19 -30.87
C ILE A 17 6.40 7.31 -29.43
N THR A 18 5.16 7.76 -29.22
CA THR A 18 4.55 7.76 -27.88
C THR A 18 4.65 6.38 -27.23
N LEU A 19 4.30 5.32 -27.96
CA LEU A 19 4.37 3.94 -27.47
C LEU A 19 5.82 3.54 -27.16
N ILE A 20 6.77 3.84 -28.05
CA ILE A 20 8.19 3.53 -27.83
C ILE A 20 8.71 4.21 -26.56
N LEU A 21 8.46 5.51 -26.39
CA LEU A 21 8.89 6.27 -25.22
C LEU A 21 8.24 5.73 -23.94
N LEU A 22 6.95 5.41 -23.98
CA LEU A 22 6.23 4.82 -22.83
C LEU A 22 6.77 3.44 -22.45
N VAL A 23 7.08 2.58 -23.42
CA VAL A 23 7.67 1.26 -23.14
C VAL A 23 9.03 1.40 -22.46
N HIS A 24 9.89 2.29 -22.96
CA HIS A 24 11.17 2.56 -22.31
C HIS A 24 10.98 3.11 -20.90
N TYR A 25 10.00 4.00 -20.70
CA TYR A 25 9.69 4.57 -19.39
C TYR A 25 9.25 3.48 -18.40
N VAL A 26 8.35 2.58 -18.82
CA VAL A 26 7.91 1.44 -18.00
C VAL A 26 9.05 0.48 -17.68
N ILE A 27 9.93 0.19 -18.63
CA ILE A 27 11.11 -0.67 -18.40
C ILE A 27 12.03 -0.05 -17.34
N LEU A 28 12.30 1.25 -17.41
CA LEU A 28 13.13 1.94 -16.41
C LEU A 28 12.47 1.98 -15.04
N LEU A 29 11.15 2.20 -14.95
CA LEU A 29 10.43 2.13 -13.67
C LEU A 29 10.43 0.72 -13.08
N ALA A 30 10.27 -0.31 -13.91
CA ALA A 30 10.37 -1.71 -13.47
C ALA A 30 11.78 -2.01 -12.95
N ALA A 31 12.82 -1.61 -13.69
CA ALA A 31 14.21 -1.74 -13.26
C ALA A 31 14.46 -1.02 -11.92
N ALA A 32 13.95 0.20 -11.75
CA ALA A 32 14.05 0.95 -10.50
C ALA A 32 13.41 0.21 -9.33
N THR A 33 12.26 -0.42 -9.54
CA THR A 33 11.57 -1.22 -8.52
C THR A 33 12.42 -2.43 -8.09
N PHE A 34 13.09 -3.09 -9.03
CA PHE A 34 13.98 -4.20 -8.72
C PHE A 34 15.26 -3.74 -8.00
N VAL A 35 15.85 -2.63 -8.43
CA VAL A 35 17.03 -2.04 -7.78
C VAL A 35 16.69 -1.59 -6.36
N GLU A 36 15.56 -0.93 -6.16
CA GLU A 36 15.08 -0.52 -4.83
C GLU A 36 14.89 -1.73 -3.90
N LYS A 37 14.27 -2.80 -4.43
CA LYS A 37 14.12 -4.04 -3.68
C LYS A 37 15.47 -4.66 -3.29
N ALA A 38 16.45 -4.67 -4.20
CA ALA A 38 17.72 -5.36 -4.00
C ALA A 38 18.75 -4.54 -3.20
N GLN A 39 18.82 -3.23 -3.43
CA GLN A 39 19.91 -2.34 -2.99
C GLN A 39 19.41 -1.13 -2.19
N GLY A 40 18.09 -0.99 -2.01
CA GLY A 40 17.48 0.09 -1.27
C GLY A 40 17.15 1.33 -2.12
N THR A 41 16.33 2.20 -1.54
CA THR A 41 15.78 3.38 -2.22
C THR A 41 16.85 4.40 -2.63
N ALA A 42 17.93 4.53 -1.84
CA ALA A 42 19.04 5.44 -2.16
C ALA A 42 19.72 5.08 -3.50
N MET A 43 20.04 3.79 -3.71
CA MET A 43 20.66 3.33 -4.96
C MET A 43 19.73 3.45 -6.16
N ALA A 44 18.44 3.14 -6.00
CA ALA A 44 17.47 3.33 -7.08
C ALA A 44 17.37 4.81 -7.50
N ARG A 45 17.43 5.73 -6.51
CA ARG A 45 17.43 7.17 -6.75
C ARG A 45 18.65 7.62 -7.52
N GLU A 46 19.84 7.19 -7.12
CA GLU A 46 21.09 7.59 -7.76
C GLU A 46 21.21 7.07 -9.20
N ILE A 47 20.98 5.77 -9.41
CA ILE A 47 21.25 5.11 -10.69
C ILE A 47 20.20 5.49 -11.75
N ILE A 48 18.93 5.59 -11.36
CA ILE A 48 17.80 5.73 -12.29
C ILE A 48 17.11 7.08 -12.15
N TYR A 49 16.56 7.41 -10.97
CA TYR A 49 15.68 8.58 -10.87
C TYR A 49 16.40 9.93 -11.04
N ASN A 50 17.64 10.04 -10.57
CA ASN A 50 18.48 11.24 -10.71
C ASN A 50 19.30 11.23 -12.01
N ASN A 51 19.14 10.20 -12.86
CA ASN A 51 19.90 10.10 -14.10
C ASN A 51 19.38 11.10 -15.15
N PRO A 52 20.25 11.94 -15.76
CA PRO A 52 19.84 12.89 -16.79
C PRO A 52 19.08 12.27 -17.96
N LEU A 53 19.35 11.01 -18.30
CA LEU A 53 18.63 10.29 -19.36
C LEU A 53 17.17 10.00 -18.98
N PHE A 54 16.89 9.79 -17.70
CA PHE A 54 15.52 9.60 -17.22
C PHE A 54 14.72 10.90 -17.33
N TYR A 55 15.32 12.04 -16.96
CA TYR A 55 14.72 13.36 -17.18
C TYR A 55 14.53 13.67 -18.66
N LEU A 56 15.51 13.34 -19.51
CA LEU A 56 15.40 13.51 -20.95
C LEU A 56 14.22 12.70 -21.52
N LEU A 57 14.04 11.45 -21.08
CA LEU A 57 12.93 10.61 -21.51
C LEU A 57 11.56 11.21 -21.12
N GLN A 58 11.42 11.70 -19.89
CA GLN A 58 10.21 12.40 -19.44
C GLN A 58 9.96 13.68 -20.26
N PHE A 59 11.00 14.46 -20.51
CA PHE A 59 10.90 15.66 -21.34
C PHE A 59 10.48 15.33 -22.77
N LEU A 60 11.03 14.27 -23.37
CA LEU A 60 10.64 13.80 -24.71
C LEU A 60 9.18 13.33 -24.76
N LEU A 61 8.67 12.67 -23.70
CA LEU A 61 7.26 12.31 -23.58
C LEU A 61 6.36 13.55 -23.55
N ILE A 62 6.73 14.57 -22.77
CA ILE A 62 6.00 15.84 -22.69
C ILE A 62 5.99 16.54 -24.06
N LEU A 63 7.15 16.65 -24.71
CA LEU A 63 7.28 17.29 -26.02
C LEU A 63 6.46 16.56 -27.09
N ASN A 64 6.55 15.22 -27.12
CA ASN A 64 5.76 14.38 -28.01
C ASN A 64 4.26 14.58 -27.79
N PHE A 65 3.80 14.57 -26.54
CA PHE A 65 2.40 14.81 -26.22
C PHE A 65 1.94 16.21 -26.70
N CYS A 66 2.70 17.26 -26.39
CA CYS A 66 2.37 18.63 -26.83
C CYS A 66 2.25 18.73 -28.37
N ALA A 67 3.20 18.12 -29.09
CA ALA A 67 3.20 18.10 -30.55
C ALA A 67 1.99 17.33 -31.12
N THR A 68 1.70 16.14 -30.58
CA THR A 68 0.54 15.33 -31.00
C THR A 68 -0.78 16.01 -30.65
N ALA A 69 -0.91 16.61 -29.46
CA ALA A 69 -2.10 17.34 -29.03
C ALA A 69 -2.38 18.55 -29.93
N TRP A 70 -1.33 19.28 -30.31
CA TRP A 70 -1.41 20.38 -31.26
C TRP A 70 -1.85 19.91 -32.65
N GLN A 71 -1.20 18.87 -33.20
CA GLN A 71 -1.55 18.34 -34.52
C GLN A 71 -2.97 17.77 -34.57
N ALA A 72 -3.39 17.08 -33.51
CA ALA A 72 -4.75 16.55 -33.38
C ALA A 72 -5.79 17.65 -33.12
N ARG A 73 -5.36 18.91 -32.92
CA ARG A 73 -6.20 20.08 -32.61
C ARG A 73 -7.20 19.76 -31.48
N LEU A 74 -6.73 19.09 -30.42
CA LEU A 74 -7.59 18.62 -29.33
C LEU A 74 -8.39 19.76 -28.70
N TRP A 75 -7.77 20.94 -28.59
CA TRP A 75 -8.41 22.16 -28.13
C TRP A 75 -9.58 22.56 -29.04
N SER A 76 -9.36 22.66 -30.36
CA SER A 76 -10.39 23.02 -31.34
C SER A 76 -11.50 21.95 -31.45
N GLN A 77 -11.18 20.68 -31.20
CA GLN A 77 -12.14 19.58 -31.13
C GLN A 77 -12.94 19.55 -29.81
N ARG A 78 -12.74 20.51 -28.91
CA ARG A 78 -13.37 20.60 -27.57
C ARG A 78 -13.11 19.36 -26.69
N LYS A 79 -11.98 18.68 -26.89
CA LYS A 79 -11.56 17.52 -26.08
C LYS A 79 -10.87 17.96 -24.80
N TYR A 80 -11.51 18.85 -24.05
CA TYR A 80 -10.93 19.49 -22.87
C TYR A 80 -10.62 18.50 -21.75
N GLY A 81 -11.47 17.49 -21.53
CA GLY A 81 -11.22 16.47 -20.50
C GLY A 81 -9.94 15.68 -20.74
N VAL A 82 -9.71 15.23 -21.98
CA VAL A 82 -8.49 14.49 -22.35
C VAL A 82 -7.26 15.39 -22.24
N LEU A 83 -7.35 16.65 -22.68
CA LEU A 83 -6.25 17.59 -22.59
C LEU A 83 -5.88 17.88 -21.13
N LEU A 84 -6.89 18.15 -20.28
CA LEU A 84 -6.69 18.43 -18.87
C LEU A 84 -6.07 17.23 -18.13
N LEU A 85 -6.51 16.00 -18.47
CA LEU A 85 -5.96 14.75 -17.92
C LEU A 85 -4.47 14.57 -18.24
N HIS A 86 -4.00 15.02 -19.41
CA HIS A 86 -2.57 14.92 -19.72
C HIS A 86 -1.78 16.10 -19.16
N ILE A 87 -2.35 17.31 -19.14
CA ILE A 87 -1.76 18.47 -18.47
C ILE A 87 -1.54 18.16 -16.98
N SER A 88 -2.44 17.45 -16.31
CA SER A 88 -2.22 17.04 -14.92
C SER A 88 -0.98 16.17 -14.75
N PHE A 89 -0.66 15.27 -15.68
CA PHE A 89 0.59 14.50 -15.59
C PHE A 89 1.82 15.38 -15.73
N ILE A 90 1.78 16.40 -16.59
CA ILE A 90 2.87 17.38 -16.72
C ILE A 90 3.04 18.16 -15.41
N VAL A 91 1.94 18.60 -14.78
CA VAL A 91 1.97 19.32 -13.51
C VAL A 91 2.49 18.42 -12.37
N ILE A 92 2.08 17.15 -12.32
CA ILE A 92 2.58 16.16 -11.35
C ILE A 92 4.08 15.95 -11.53
N LEU A 93 4.56 15.76 -12.77
CA LEU A 93 5.98 15.61 -13.06
C LEU A 93 6.78 16.86 -12.69
N LEU A 94 6.23 18.05 -12.94
CA LEU A 94 6.86 19.31 -12.52
C LEU A 94 6.93 19.42 -11.00
N GLY A 95 5.86 19.05 -10.28
CA GLY A 95 5.86 19.00 -8.83
C GLY A 95 6.92 18.05 -8.29
N ALA A 96 7.00 16.84 -8.85
CA ALA A 96 8.03 15.86 -8.51
C ALA A 96 9.46 16.34 -8.82
N LEU A 97 9.67 17.09 -9.90
CA LEU A 97 10.96 17.71 -10.22
C LEU A 97 11.31 18.80 -9.20
N VAL A 98 10.35 19.64 -8.80
CA VAL A 98 10.55 20.65 -7.74
C VAL A 98 10.91 19.97 -6.41
N THR A 99 10.19 18.91 -6.03
CA THR A 99 10.52 18.09 -4.85
C THR A 99 11.92 17.49 -4.95
N ASN A 100 12.32 17.00 -6.13
CA ASN A 100 13.65 16.41 -6.32
C ASN A 100 14.78 17.44 -6.20
N MET A 101 14.58 18.66 -6.71
CA MET A 101 15.60 19.71 -6.74
C MET A 101 15.70 20.52 -5.45
N PHE A 102 14.57 20.78 -4.78
CA PHE A 102 14.49 21.70 -3.64
C PHE A 102 14.02 21.02 -2.35
N GLY A 103 13.36 19.87 -2.47
CA GLY A 103 12.89 19.11 -1.33
C GLY A 103 14.02 18.30 -0.70
N PHE A 104 13.93 18.11 0.60
CA PHE A 104 14.87 17.27 1.34
C PHE A 104 14.15 16.45 2.40
N GLU A 105 14.74 15.31 2.71
CA GLU A 105 14.23 14.30 3.63
C GLU A 105 15.38 13.77 4.46
N GLY A 106 15.10 13.47 5.73
CA GLY A 106 16.04 12.85 6.63
C GLY A 106 15.35 12.32 7.87
N ILE A 107 16.15 11.80 8.77
CA ILE A 107 15.71 11.08 9.95
C ILE A 107 16.19 11.83 11.19
N VAL A 108 15.31 11.94 12.18
CA VAL A 108 15.64 12.38 13.53
C VAL A 108 15.41 11.20 14.46
N HIS A 109 16.46 10.79 15.15
CA HIS A 109 16.40 9.79 16.21
C HIS A 109 16.47 10.51 17.55
N ILE A 110 15.53 10.21 18.44
CA ILE A 110 15.40 10.89 19.74
C ILE A 110 15.14 9.83 20.80
N ARG A 111 15.92 9.80 21.89
CA ARG A 111 15.61 8.99 23.08
C ARG A 111 14.82 9.77 24.11
N GLU A 112 14.13 9.08 25.01
CA GLU A 112 13.34 9.71 26.07
C GLU A 112 14.18 10.69 26.91
N GLY A 113 13.66 11.89 27.10
CA GLY A 113 14.34 13.00 27.77
C GLY A 113 15.34 13.77 26.90
N GLU A 114 15.71 13.26 25.72
CA GLU A 114 16.61 13.95 24.82
C GLU A 114 15.89 15.03 24.02
N THR A 115 16.64 16.10 23.71
CA THR A 115 16.21 17.18 22.83
C THR A 115 17.14 17.27 21.64
N VAL A 116 16.60 17.23 20.44
CA VAL A 116 17.36 17.24 19.18
C VAL A 116 16.90 18.40 18.30
N SER A 117 17.85 19.12 17.72
CA SER A 117 17.61 20.20 16.74
C SER A 117 18.25 19.92 15.38
N GLN A 118 18.63 18.67 15.12
CA GLN A 118 19.31 18.25 13.90
C GLN A 118 18.69 16.99 13.32
N MET A 119 18.63 16.93 11.99
CA MET A 119 18.24 15.75 11.23
C MET A 119 19.45 15.19 10.46
N ARG A 120 19.48 13.87 10.28
CA ARG A 120 20.45 13.19 9.42
C ARG A 120 19.82 12.92 8.06
N THR A 121 20.36 13.51 7.00
CA THR A 121 20.00 13.18 5.62
C THR A 121 20.88 12.02 5.11
N MET A 122 20.74 11.65 3.84
CA MET A 122 21.61 10.65 3.21
C MET A 122 23.07 11.10 3.09
N GLU A 123 23.32 12.41 3.01
CA GLU A 123 24.64 12.96 2.67
C GLU A 123 25.25 13.74 3.84
N ASP A 124 24.42 14.37 4.67
CA ASP A 124 24.87 15.31 5.71
C ASP A 124 23.95 15.36 6.95
N GLN A 125 24.41 16.08 7.98
CA GLN A 125 23.55 16.50 9.10
C GLN A 125 23.10 17.94 8.86
N ARG A 126 21.80 18.18 9.02
CA ARG A 126 21.19 19.49 8.82
C ARG A 126 20.51 19.96 10.08
N SER A 127 20.69 21.25 10.41
CA SER A 127 19.99 21.86 11.55
C SER A 127 18.54 22.16 11.18
N LEU A 128 17.64 21.91 12.12
CA LEU A 128 16.23 22.25 12.07
C LEU A 128 16.02 23.65 12.69
N PRO A 129 15.03 24.41 12.24
CA PRO A 129 14.71 25.72 12.80
C PRO A 129 13.90 25.65 14.12
N PHE A 130 13.70 24.44 14.64
CA PHE A 130 13.06 24.12 15.91
C PHE A 130 13.77 22.93 16.55
N SER A 131 13.58 22.72 17.86
CA SER A 131 14.05 21.50 18.53
C SER A 131 12.87 20.64 18.96
N ILE A 132 13.10 19.34 19.02
CA ILE A 132 12.12 18.33 19.38
C ILE A 132 12.66 17.57 20.58
N ARG A 133 11.89 17.52 21.64
CA ARG A 133 12.14 16.68 22.81
C ARG A 133 11.20 15.49 22.80
N LEU A 134 11.70 14.30 23.09
CA LEU A 134 10.85 13.13 23.38
C LEU A 134 10.58 13.08 24.87
N ASP A 135 9.33 13.25 25.27
CA ASP A 135 8.94 13.21 26.68
C ASP A 135 8.62 11.79 27.16
N ASP A 136 7.95 10.99 26.31
CA ASP A 136 7.52 9.63 26.61
C ASP A 136 7.28 8.87 25.31
N PHE A 137 7.69 7.61 25.24
CA PHE A 137 7.43 6.70 24.12
C PHE A 137 6.60 5.50 24.59
N LYS A 138 5.56 5.14 23.82
CA LYS A 138 4.70 4.00 24.13
C LYS A 138 4.59 3.06 22.96
N LEU A 139 4.93 1.79 23.20
CA LEU A 139 4.66 0.70 22.28
C LEU A 139 3.36 -0.02 22.67
N VAL A 140 2.30 0.23 21.91
CA VAL A 140 1.01 -0.47 22.06
C VAL A 140 1.13 -1.85 21.41
N ARG A 141 0.69 -2.90 22.11
CA ARG A 141 0.76 -4.29 21.64
C ARG A 141 -0.63 -4.92 21.50
N TYR A 142 -0.70 -5.98 20.71
CA TYR A 142 -1.89 -6.82 20.68
C TYR A 142 -2.10 -7.52 22.04
N PRO A 143 -3.33 -7.58 22.56
CA PRO A 143 -3.62 -8.27 23.82
C PRO A 143 -3.12 -9.72 23.81
N GLY A 144 -2.37 -10.11 24.84
CA GLY A 144 -1.82 -11.47 24.97
C GLY A 144 -0.63 -11.78 24.08
N SER A 145 0.02 -10.76 23.49
CA SER A 145 1.16 -10.92 22.58
C SER A 145 2.23 -9.84 22.84
N HIS A 146 3.49 -10.14 22.54
CA HIS A 146 4.56 -9.14 22.49
C HIS A 146 4.57 -8.33 21.17
N SER A 147 3.70 -8.67 20.22
CA SER A 147 3.65 -8.04 18.90
C SER A 147 3.12 -6.59 18.96
N PRO A 148 3.85 -5.62 18.39
CA PRO A 148 3.45 -4.22 18.37
C PRO A 148 2.25 -3.99 17.44
N SER A 149 1.22 -3.31 17.95
CA SER A 149 0.05 -2.86 17.20
C SER A 149 0.13 -1.40 16.77
N SER A 150 0.76 -0.53 17.58
CA SER A 150 1.00 0.89 17.29
C SER A 150 2.18 1.38 18.13
N PHE A 151 2.82 2.45 17.70
CA PHE A 151 3.78 3.19 18.51
C PHE A 151 3.36 4.66 18.58
N GLU A 152 3.57 5.25 19.74
CA GLU A 152 3.13 6.59 20.10
C GLU A 152 4.31 7.33 20.75
N SER A 153 4.52 8.58 20.37
CA SER A 153 5.55 9.44 20.96
C SER A 153 4.91 10.75 21.41
N PHE A 154 5.15 11.12 22.67
CA PHE A 154 4.77 12.41 23.24
C PHE A 154 5.97 13.33 23.11
N LEU A 155 5.81 14.39 22.33
CA LEU A 155 6.88 15.29 21.95
C LEU A 155 6.62 16.68 22.50
N THR A 156 7.67 17.39 22.88
CA THR A 156 7.62 18.84 23.06
C THR A 156 8.45 19.51 21.98
N ILE A 157 7.82 20.37 21.19
CA ILE A 157 8.47 21.13 20.13
C ILE A 157 8.78 22.52 20.68
N HIS A 158 10.06 22.91 20.65
CA HIS A 158 10.50 24.23 21.06
C HIS A 158 10.80 25.08 19.82
N THR A 159 10.17 26.25 19.76
CA THR A 159 10.34 27.25 18.71
C THR A 159 10.62 28.62 19.33
N GLU A 160 10.99 29.61 18.52
CA GLU A 160 11.11 31.01 18.99
C GLU A 160 9.77 31.58 19.50
N GLU A 161 8.63 31.04 19.04
CA GLU A 161 7.28 31.46 19.42
C GLU A 161 6.78 30.82 20.73
N GLY A 162 7.50 29.82 21.24
CA GLY A 162 7.18 29.09 22.47
C GLY A 162 7.32 27.58 22.34
N GLU A 163 6.86 26.89 23.38
CA GLU A 163 6.87 25.43 23.48
C GLU A 163 5.47 24.86 23.27
N ARG A 164 5.37 23.76 22.53
CA ARG A 164 4.10 23.06 22.28
C ARG A 164 4.27 21.56 22.45
N SER A 165 3.46 20.96 23.32
CA SER A 165 3.38 19.51 23.43
C SER A 165 2.49 18.94 22.32
N GLU A 166 2.96 17.88 21.70
CA GLU A 166 2.34 17.19 20.58
C GLU A 166 2.36 15.69 20.81
N HIS A 167 1.36 15.00 20.27
CA HIS A 167 1.29 13.55 20.30
C HIS A 167 1.35 13.03 18.87
N ILE A 168 2.44 12.34 18.54
CA ILE A 168 2.63 11.70 17.24
C ILE A 168 2.46 10.18 17.35
N TYR A 169 1.78 9.59 16.39
CA TYR A 169 1.54 8.15 16.31
C TYR A 169 1.41 7.74 14.84
N MET A 170 1.27 6.44 14.57
CA MET A 170 1.16 5.93 13.20
C MET A 170 0.07 6.64 12.38
N ASN A 171 0.44 7.15 11.21
CA ASN A 171 -0.41 7.94 10.30
C ASN A 171 -0.82 9.34 10.79
N LYS A 172 -0.22 9.87 11.87
CA LYS A 172 -0.37 11.27 12.28
C LYS A 172 0.87 12.07 11.86
N VAL A 173 0.66 13.06 10.99
CA VAL A 173 1.72 13.97 10.53
C VAL A 173 1.61 15.28 11.31
N ILE A 174 2.74 15.76 11.84
CA ILE A 174 2.88 17.09 12.45
C ILE A 174 3.50 18.03 11.41
N TYR A 175 2.97 19.24 11.33
CA TYR A 175 3.49 20.29 10.44
C TYR A 175 4.13 21.38 11.30
N GLU A 176 5.40 21.66 11.07
CA GLU A 176 6.13 22.67 11.83
C GLU A 176 7.04 23.47 10.89
N GLN A 177 6.84 24.79 10.79
CA GLN A 177 7.65 25.70 9.97
C GLN A 177 7.96 25.18 8.53
N GLY A 178 6.98 24.53 7.89
CA GLY A 178 7.12 23.95 6.54
C GLY A 178 7.69 22.53 6.49
N TYR A 179 8.06 21.96 7.63
CA TYR A 179 8.51 20.58 7.78
C TYR A 179 7.33 19.69 8.14
N ARG A 180 7.33 18.47 7.60
CA ARG A 180 6.42 17.40 8.02
C ARG A 180 7.21 16.38 8.81
N LEU A 181 6.71 16.09 10.01
CA LEU A 181 7.25 15.07 10.89
C LEU A 181 6.24 13.93 10.98
N TYR A 182 6.72 12.71 10.78
CA TYR A 182 5.93 11.52 10.95
C TYR A 182 6.82 10.39 11.44
N GLN A 183 6.26 9.55 12.30
CA GLN A 183 7.01 8.48 12.92
C GLN A 183 7.19 7.33 11.93
N SER A 184 8.44 6.95 11.68
CA SER A 184 8.81 5.91 10.72
C SER A 184 9.28 4.62 11.39
N SER A 185 9.87 4.70 12.59
CA SER A 185 10.29 3.54 13.37
C SER A 185 10.47 3.90 14.87
N TYR A 186 11.00 2.95 15.64
CA TYR A 186 11.32 3.08 17.06
C TYR A 186 12.54 2.20 17.41
N ASP A 187 13.13 2.41 18.59
CA ASP A 187 14.26 1.63 19.09
C ASP A 187 13.82 0.28 19.67
N ALA A 188 14.68 -0.74 19.55
CA ALA A 188 14.38 -2.09 20.04
C ALA A 188 14.27 -2.19 21.57
N ASP A 189 14.83 -1.24 22.32
CA ASP A 189 14.71 -1.14 23.78
C ASP A 189 13.49 -0.31 24.23
N GLU A 190 12.64 0.11 23.29
CA GLU A 190 11.40 0.87 23.55
C GLU A 190 11.62 2.22 24.25
N GLN A 191 12.81 2.82 24.10
CA GLN A 191 13.14 4.11 24.73
C GLN A 191 13.43 5.22 23.72
N GLY A 192 13.11 4.99 22.44
CA GLY A 192 13.44 5.94 21.39
C GLY A 192 12.50 5.88 20.19
N THR A 193 12.33 7.04 19.57
CA THR A 193 11.50 7.23 18.38
C THR A 193 12.36 7.64 17.20
N ILE A 194 12.00 7.16 16.01
CA ILE A 194 12.63 7.52 14.75
C ILE A 194 11.59 8.27 13.92
N LEU A 195 11.79 9.57 13.77
CA LEU A 195 10.94 10.46 12.99
C LEU A 195 11.56 10.67 11.62
N THR A 196 10.76 10.51 10.57
CA THR A 196 11.13 11.04 9.25
C THR A 196 10.67 12.48 9.18
N VAL A 197 11.60 13.35 8.80
CA VAL A 197 11.41 14.79 8.66
C VAL A 197 11.66 15.16 7.21
N ASN A 198 10.68 15.79 6.57
CA ASN A 198 10.85 16.28 5.20
C ASN A 198 10.33 17.71 5.03
N ASN A 199 10.90 18.42 4.08
CA ASN A 199 10.47 19.75 3.68
C ASN A 199 10.33 19.77 2.16
N ASP A 200 9.09 19.92 1.70
CA ASP A 200 8.75 19.98 0.27
C ASP A 200 7.38 20.66 0.10
N THR A 201 7.25 21.88 0.61
CA THR A 201 5.96 22.60 0.57
C THR A 201 5.55 22.93 -0.87
N ALA A 202 6.49 23.42 -1.68
CA ALA A 202 6.25 23.82 -3.06
C ALA A 202 5.97 22.63 -3.99
N GLY A 203 6.81 21.60 -3.99
CA GLY A 203 6.64 20.44 -4.86
C GLY A 203 5.39 19.64 -4.50
N THR A 204 5.11 19.48 -3.20
CA THR A 204 3.84 18.90 -2.72
C THR A 204 2.64 19.74 -3.20
N GLY A 205 2.68 21.07 -3.05
CA GLY A 205 1.58 21.94 -3.51
C GLY A 205 1.29 21.81 -5.01
N ILE A 206 2.34 21.81 -5.85
CA ILE A 206 2.22 21.65 -7.30
C ILE A 206 1.65 20.26 -7.64
N THR A 207 2.16 19.21 -7.00
CA THR A 207 1.71 17.83 -7.24
C THR A 207 0.22 17.67 -6.89
N TYR A 208 -0.23 18.25 -5.78
CA TYR A 208 -1.63 18.20 -5.36
C TYR A 208 -2.54 19.00 -6.30
N ALA A 209 -2.09 20.16 -6.80
CA ALA A 209 -2.80 20.86 -7.88
C ALA A 209 -2.90 19.98 -9.14
N GLY A 210 -1.85 19.24 -9.47
CA GLY A 210 -1.85 18.23 -10.52
C GLY A 210 -2.90 17.13 -10.31
N TYR A 211 -3.01 16.57 -9.10
CA TYR A 211 -4.05 15.57 -8.78
C TYR A 211 -5.47 16.13 -8.86
N LEU A 212 -5.69 17.39 -8.45
CA LEU A 212 -6.97 18.07 -8.61
C LEU A 212 -7.34 18.20 -10.10
N LEU A 213 -6.37 18.62 -10.94
CA LEU A 213 -6.55 18.69 -12.39
C LEU A 213 -6.80 17.31 -13.00
N LEU A 214 -6.15 16.26 -12.50
CA LEU A 214 -6.36 14.88 -12.95
C LEU A 214 -7.80 14.44 -12.69
N LEU A 215 -8.29 14.65 -11.47
CA LEU A 215 -9.67 14.36 -11.09
C LEU A 215 -10.66 15.13 -11.97
N ALA A 216 -10.45 16.43 -12.15
CA ALA A 216 -11.28 17.25 -13.03
C ALA A 216 -11.25 16.75 -14.48
N GLY A 217 -10.07 16.38 -15.00
CA GLY A 217 -9.90 15.83 -16.35
C GLY A 217 -10.62 14.49 -16.55
N MET A 218 -10.56 13.61 -15.55
CA MET A 218 -11.30 12.35 -15.53
C MET A 218 -12.82 12.59 -15.54
N LEU A 219 -13.33 13.46 -14.67
CA LEU A 219 -14.76 13.79 -14.61
C LEU A 219 -15.27 14.39 -15.93
N LEU A 220 -14.54 15.34 -16.52
CA LEU A 220 -14.87 15.92 -17.82
C LEU A 220 -14.85 14.88 -18.95
N THR A 221 -13.91 13.94 -18.92
CA THR A 221 -13.82 12.87 -19.92
C THR A 221 -15.00 11.89 -19.83
N LEU A 222 -15.49 11.62 -18.62
CA LEU A 222 -16.69 10.80 -18.40
C LEU A 222 -17.99 11.53 -18.79
N ALA A 223 -18.03 12.85 -18.61
CA ALA A 223 -19.14 13.71 -19.00
C ALA A 223 -19.24 13.93 -20.52
N ASP A 224 -18.15 13.70 -21.27
CA ASP A 224 -18.16 13.85 -22.73
C ASP A 224 -19.07 12.81 -23.41
N LYS A 225 -20.18 13.31 -23.97
CA LYS A 225 -21.18 12.50 -24.68
C LYS A 225 -20.61 11.79 -25.92
N LYS A 226 -19.51 12.29 -26.50
CA LYS A 226 -18.85 11.74 -27.69
C LYS A 226 -17.63 10.88 -27.34
N SER A 227 -17.36 10.63 -26.06
CA SER A 227 -16.21 9.84 -25.62
C SER A 227 -16.31 8.38 -26.11
N ARG A 228 -15.17 7.81 -26.49
CA ARG A 228 -15.01 6.37 -26.78
C ARG A 228 -15.48 5.51 -25.61
N PHE A 229 -15.30 5.97 -24.37
CA PHE A 229 -15.79 5.28 -23.18
C PHE A 229 -17.31 5.05 -23.24
N ARG A 230 -18.08 6.07 -23.63
CA ARG A 230 -19.55 5.97 -23.75
C ARG A 230 -19.97 5.10 -24.93
N GLN A 231 -19.16 5.02 -25.99
CA GLN A 231 -19.36 4.06 -27.09
C GLN A 231 -19.12 2.62 -26.61
N LEU A 232 -18.04 2.38 -25.88
CA LEU A 232 -17.69 1.07 -25.33
C LEU A 232 -18.72 0.59 -24.28
N ALA A 233 -19.16 1.47 -23.39
CA ALA A 233 -20.19 1.15 -22.39
C ALA A 233 -21.53 0.75 -23.02
N LYS A 234 -21.89 1.36 -24.17
CA LYS A 234 -23.07 0.94 -24.96
C LYS A 234 -22.89 -0.45 -25.57
N GLN A 235 -21.67 -0.79 -26.02
CA GLN A 235 -21.35 -2.11 -26.56
C GLN A 235 -21.35 -3.19 -25.45
N LEU A 236 -20.91 -2.85 -24.24
CA LEU A 236 -20.86 -3.78 -23.10
C LEU A 236 -22.23 -4.32 -22.70
N LYS A 237 -23.28 -3.48 -22.74
CA LYS A 237 -24.68 -3.90 -22.50
C LYS A 237 -25.17 -5.00 -23.45
N ARG A 238 -24.50 -5.19 -24.59
CA ARG A 238 -24.86 -6.19 -25.61
C ARG A 238 -24.22 -7.55 -25.36
N VAL A 239 -23.11 -7.61 -24.61
CA VAL A 239 -22.32 -8.83 -24.37
C VAL A 239 -22.46 -9.39 -22.96
N THR A 240 -23.09 -8.66 -22.04
CA THR A 240 -23.36 -9.08 -20.66
C THR A 240 -24.11 -10.43 -20.53
N PRO A 241 -25.15 -10.74 -21.33
CA PRO A 241 -25.84 -12.03 -21.18
C PRO A 241 -25.00 -13.24 -21.60
N LEU A 242 -23.98 -13.04 -22.45
CA LEU A 242 -23.09 -14.12 -22.90
C LEU A 242 -22.03 -14.47 -21.85
N LEU A 243 -21.53 -13.47 -21.11
CA LEU A 243 -20.60 -13.64 -19.99
C LEU A 243 -21.26 -14.36 -18.80
N LEU A 244 -22.53 -14.08 -18.52
CA LEU A 244 -23.28 -14.78 -17.46
C LEU A 244 -23.48 -16.27 -17.75
N LEU A 245 -23.56 -16.66 -19.04
CA LEU A 245 -23.67 -18.07 -19.45
C LEU A 245 -22.35 -18.84 -19.28
N ALA A 246 -21.20 -18.15 -19.35
CA ALA A 246 -19.87 -18.74 -19.19
C ALA A 246 -19.50 -19.03 -17.73
N PHE A 247 -20.31 -18.56 -16.77
CA PHE A 247 -20.11 -18.72 -15.32
C PHE A 247 -21.19 -19.59 -14.65
N LEU A 248 -21.86 -20.49 -15.37
CA LEU A 248 -22.63 -21.56 -14.71
C LEU A 248 -21.66 -22.50 -13.99
N PRO A 249 -21.69 -22.60 -12.64
CA PRO A 249 -20.81 -23.51 -11.94
C PRO A 249 -21.29 -24.95 -12.15
N THR A 250 -20.42 -25.80 -12.69
CA THR A 250 -20.61 -27.26 -12.68
C THR A 250 -20.54 -27.75 -11.23
N LEU A 251 -21.68 -28.21 -10.68
CA LEU A 251 -21.79 -28.81 -9.35
C LEU A 251 -21.01 -30.14 -9.32
N SER A 252 -19.85 -30.15 -8.68
CA SER A 252 -19.08 -31.36 -8.39
C SER A 252 -19.64 -32.07 -7.15
N PHE A 253 -20.25 -33.23 -7.37
CA PHE A 253 -20.63 -34.18 -6.31
C PHE A 253 -19.39 -34.97 -5.86
N ALA A 254 -18.59 -34.42 -4.94
CA ALA A 254 -17.52 -35.20 -4.28
C ALA A 254 -17.31 -34.88 -2.78
N GLN A 255 -18.04 -33.91 -2.22
CA GLN A 255 -17.68 -33.26 -0.95
C GLN A 255 -18.74 -33.49 0.15
N LYS A 256 -19.22 -34.74 0.33
CA LYS A 256 -20.33 -35.03 1.28
C LYS A 256 -19.88 -35.60 2.62
N ALA A 257 -18.75 -36.33 2.68
CA ALA A 257 -18.33 -37.00 3.91
C ALA A 257 -17.53 -36.09 4.86
N GLU A 258 -16.63 -35.26 4.34
CA GLU A 258 -15.78 -34.36 5.14
C GLU A 258 -16.59 -33.22 5.78
N THR A 259 -17.55 -32.69 5.02
CA THR A 259 -18.48 -31.63 5.43
C THR A 259 -19.38 -32.03 6.61
N GLU A 260 -19.73 -33.32 6.75
CA GLU A 260 -20.60 -33.77 7.85
C GLU A 260 -19.91 -33.69 9.22
N HIS A 261 -18.62 -34.03 9.29
CA HIS A 261 -17.84 -33.87 10.51
C HIS A 261 -17.62 -32.40 10.86
N LEU A 262 -17.42 -31.54 9.87
CA LEU A 262 -17.30 -30.10 10.07
C LEU A 262 -18.60 -29.51 10.63
N LEU A 263 -19.75 -29.88 10.07
CA LEU A 263 -21.07 -29.42 10.51
C LEU A 263 -21.40 -29.82 11.95
N LYS A 264 -20.91 -30.98 12.43
CA LYS A 264 -21.08 -31.40 13.83
C LYS A 264 -20.27 -30.58 14.83
N ASN A 265 -19.22 -29.91 14.36
CA ASN A 265 -18.30 -29.13 15.18
C ASN A 265 -18.48 -27.63 15.03
N THR A 266 -19.61 -27.18 14.49
CA THR A 266 -20.00 -25.77 14.39
C THR A 266 -21.52 -25.63 14.60
N ILE A 267 -22.04 -24.41 14.49
CA ILE A 267 -23.48 -24.12 14.55
C ILE A 267 -24.15 -24.25 13.17
N PRO A 268 -25.48 -24.47 13.14
CA PRO A 268 -26.28 -24.40 11.91
C PRO A 268 -26.13 -23.06 11.19
N ALA A 269 -26.20 -23.08 9.86
CA ALA A 269 -25.99 -21.90 9.00
C ALA A 269 -26.94 -20.74 9.34
N GLU A 270 -28.20 -21.02 9.67
CA GLU A 270 -29.18 -20.00 10.07
C GLU A 270 -28.77 -19.26 11.36
N GLN A 271 -28.23 -19.99 12.34
CA GLN A 271 -27.72 -19.39 13.58
C GLN A 271 -26.44 -18.58 13.31
N ALA A 272 -25.58 -19.09 12.43
CA ALA A 272 -24.38 -18.37 12.00
C ALA A 272 -24.72 -17.05 11.30
N GLU A 273 -25.75 -17.03 10.45
CA GLU A 273 -26.23 -15.82 9.79
C GLU A 273 -26.78 -14.79 10.81
N GLN A 274 -27.55 -15.26 11.80
CA GLN A 274 -28.04 -14.39 12.88
C GLN A 274 -26.90 -13.80 13.70
N TRP A 275 -25.88 -14.61 14.01
CA TRP A 275 -24.66 -14.15 14.69
C TRP A 275 -23.85 -13.17 13.85
N GLY A 276 -23.71 -13.43 12.54
CA GLY A 276 -23.03 -12.57 11.58
C GLY A 276 -23.57 -11.14 11.54
N ARG A 277 -24.88 -10.95 11.77
CA ARG A 277 -25.53 -9.63 11.80
C ARG A 277 -25.24 -8.82 13.06
N MET A 278 -24.70 -9.44 14.12
CA MET A 278 -24.36 -8.73 15.35
C MET A 278 -23.20 -7.75 15.11
N GLN A 279 -23.08 -6.72 15.95
CA GLN A 279 -21.99 -5.76 15.86
C GLN A 279 -20.82 -6.19 16.77
N ILE A 280 -19.60 -6.10 16.25
CA ILE A 280 -18.36 -6.34 16.99
C ILE A 280 -17.45 -5.13 16.87
N GLN A 281 -16.75 -4.79 17.97
CA GLN A 281 -15.67 -3.82 17.93
C GLN A 281 -14.37 -4.54 17.54
N CYS A 282 -13.81 -4.16 16.39
CA CYS A 282 -12.52 -4.66 15.94
C CYS A 282 -11.38 -4.19 16.84
N PRO A 283 -10.20 -4.85 16.80
CA PRO A 283 -8.99 -4.39 17.49
C PRO A 283 -8.57 -2.95 17.11
N THR A 284 -9.01 -2.45 15.96
CA THR A 284 -8.78 -1.06 15.52
C THR A 284 -9.77 -0.05 16.13
N GLY A 285 -10.66 -0.47 17.03
CA GLY A 285 -11.69 0.36 17.66
C GLY A 285 -12.95 0.59 16.81
N ARG A 286 -12.94 0.21 15.53
CA ARG A 286 -14.10 0.34 14.61
C ARG A 286 -15.17 -0.73 14.90
N ILE A 287 -16.43 -0.32 14.88
CA ILE A 287 -17.58 -1.24 14.93
C ILE A 287 -17.90 -1.73 13.51
N GLU A 288 -18.03 -3.04 13.33
CA GLU A 288 -18.52 -3.66 12.09
C GLU A 288 -19.36 -4.90 12.39
N PRO A 289 -20.17 -5.38 11.42
CA PRO A 289 -20.85 -6.66 11.54
C PRO A 289 -19.88 -7.82 11.75
N VAL A 290 -20.29 -8.83 12.51
CA VAL A 290 -19.50 -10.04 12.76
C VAL A 290 -19.16 -10.77 11.46
N ASP A 291 -20.10 -10.86 10.51
CA ASP A 291 -19.89 -11.52 9.21
C ASP A 291 -18.69 -10.93 8.45
N THR A 292 -18.60 -9.60 8.46
CA THR A 292 -17.57 -8.82 7.80
C THR A 292 -16.22 -9.04 8.48
N TYR A 293 -16.22 -9.20 9.80
CA TYR A 293 -15.02 -9.51 10.57
C TYR A 293 -14.54 -10.94 10.35
N THR A 294 -15.43 -11.93 10.43
CA THR A 294 -15.10 -13.35 10.24
C THR A 294 -14.66 -13.65 8.81
N ASP A 295 -15.25 -13.01 7.80
CA ASP A 295 -14.85 -13.13 6.40
C ASP A 295 -13.44 -12.55 6.16
N LYS A 296 -13.06 -11.47 6.86
CA LYS A 296 -11.67 -10.98 6.83
C LYS A 296 -10.70 -11.96 7.49
N LEU A 297 -11.08 -12.55 8.63
CA LEU A 297 -10.26 -13.54 9.31
C LEU A 297 -10.04 -14.78 8.44
N LEU A 298 -11.11 -15.34 7.88
CA LEU A 298 -11.04 -16.52 7.02
C LEU A 298 -10.18 -16.25 5.77
N ARG A 299 -10.38 -15.10 5.11
CA ARG A 299 -9.54 -14.71 3.96
C ARG A 299 -8.08 -14.47 4.33
N LYS A 300 -7.79 -13.99 5.55
CA LYS A 300 -6.41 -13.80 6.01
C LYS A 300 -5.71 -15.14 6.29
N ILE A 301 -6.41 -16.08 6.92
CA ILE A 301 -5.84 -17.35 7.39
C ILE A 301 -5.84 -18.41 6.27
N TYR A 302 -6.97 -18.61 5.58
CA TYR A 302 -7.17 -19.69 4.61
C TYR A 302 -7.13 -19.23 3.13
N ARG A 303 -7.30 -17.92 2.87
CA ARG A 303 -7.33 -17.29 1.52
C ARG A 303 -8.58 -17.62 0.68
N SER A 304 -9.70 -17.94 1.32
CA SER A 304 -11.02 -18.13 0.71
C SER A 304 -12.08 -17.38 1.52
N ASP A 305 -13.26 -17.18 0.95
CA ASP A 305 -14.48 -16.67 1.62
C ASP A 305 -15.32 -17.80 2.25
N THR A 306 -15.06 -19.05 1.86
CA THR A 306 -15.72 -20.25 2.36
C THR A 306 -14.69 -21.35 2.63
N PHE A 307 -15.01 -22.26 3.55
CA PHE A 307 -14.18 -23.43 3.86
C PHE A 307 -15.04 -24.68 3.81
N GLU A 308 -14.76 -25.56 2.85
CA GLU A 308 -15.47 -26.84 2.70
C GLU A 308 -17.01 -26.71 2.70
N GLY A 309 -17.53 -25.62 2.10
CA GLY A 309 -18.97 -25.33 2.05
C GLY A 309 -19.55 -24.63 3.29
N LEU A 310 -18.74 -24.37 4.31
CA LEU A 310 -19.12 -23.57 5.48
C LEU A 310 -18.86 -22.08 5.26
N SER A 311 -19.72 -21.26 5.87
CA SER A 311 -19.54 -19.81 5.92
C SER A 311 -18.41 -19.40 6.86
N SER A 312 -17.92 -18.16 6.72
CA SER A 312 -16.85 -17.65 7.58
C SER A 312 -17.21 -17.66 9.07
N GLU A 313 -18.46 -17.39 9.37
CA GLU A 313 -19.04 -17.37 10.71
C GLU A 313 -19.02 -18.76 11.33
N GLN A 314 -19.47 -19.77 10.57
CA GLN A 314 -19.45 -21.18 11.00
C GLN A 314 -18.02 -21.66 11.28
N VAL A 315 -17.05 -21.25 10.47
CA VAL A 315 -15.65 -21.62 10.71
C VAL A 315 -15.14 -20.99 12.00
N ILE A 316 -15.29 -19.66 12.16
CA ILE A 316 -14.72 -18.94 13.30
C ILE A 316 -15.43 -19.33 14.61
N ILE A 317 -16.76 -19.44 14.61
CA ILE A 317 -17.50 -19.93 15.80
C ILE A 317 -17.14 -21.39 16.10
N GLY A 318 -16.84 -22.19 15.07
CA GLY A 318 -16.34 -23.55 15.22
C GLY A 318 -15.04 -23.59 16.02
N PHE A 319 -14.07 -22.76 15.67
CA PHE A 319 -12.82 -22.61 16.45
C PHE A 319 -13.07 -22.22 17.91
N LEU A 320 -14.10 -21.41 18.18
CA LEU A 320 -14.46 -21.00 19.55
C LEU A 320 -15.20 -22.12 20.32
N MET A 321 -16.07 -22.87 19.64
CA MET A 321 -16.88 -23.92 20.25
C MET A 321 -16.13 -25.22 20.48
N ASN A 322 -15.28 -25.62 19.54
CA ASN A 322 -14.47 -26.83 19.63
C ASN A 322 -13.02 -26.59 19.17
N PRO A 323 -12.20 -25.86 19.97
CA PRO A 323 -10.82 -25.56 19.62
C PRO A 323 -9.97 -26.81 19.38
N SER A 324 -10.23 -27.92 20.11
CA SER A 324 -9.50 -29.18 19.94
C SER A 324 -9.73 -29.82 18.57
N TYR A 325 -10.94 -29.79 18.04
CA TYR A 325 -11.23 -30.32 16.71
C TYR A 325 -10.69 -29.39 15.63
N TRP A 326 -11.05 -28.11 15.69
CA TRP A 326 -10.67 -27.13 14.67
C TRP A 326 -9.17 -26.85 14.63
N GLY A 327 -8.48 -26.93 15.77
CA GLY A 327 -7.04 -26.77 15.84
C GLY A 327 -6.28 -27.90 15.14
N ASN A 328 -6.91 -29.05 14.91
CA ASN A 328 -6.36 -30.19 14.17
C ASN A 328 -6.71 -30.19 12.67
N ILE A 329 -7.52 -29.23 12.19
CA ILE A 329 -7.85 -29.11 10.78
C ILE A 329 -6.73 -28.35 10.05
N PRO A 330 -6.24 -28.83 8.89
CA PRO A 330 -5.26 -28.11 8.08
C PRO A 330 -5.89 -26.87 7.44
N PHE A 331 -5.84 -25.75 8.18
CA PHE A 331 -6.61 -24.55 7.89
C PHE A 331 -5.74 -23.30 7.66
N ILE A 332 -4.52 -23.26 8.18
CA ILE A 332 -3.66 -22.08 8.10
C ILE A 332 -2.82 -22.16 6.81
N ARG A 333 -3.00 -21.21 5.89
CA ARG A 333 -2.26 -21.20 4.61
C ARG A 333 -0.78 -20.92 4.84
N GLN A 334 0.07 -21.86 4.42
CA GLN A 334 1.52 -21.70 4.45
C GLN A 334 2.06 -21.28 3.07
N THR A 335 2.62 -20.07 2.99
CA THR A 335 3.23 -19.55 1.75
C THR A 335 4.75 -19.62 1.74
N ASN A 336 5.37 -19.77 2.91
CA ASN A 336 6.83 -19.83 3.05
C ASN A 336 7.31 -21.29 2.95
N LYS A 337 8.30 -21.54 2.08
CA LYS A 337 8.89 -22.87 1.87
C LYS A 337 9.98 -23.24 2.88
N GLU A 338 10.52 -22.25 3.59
CA GLU A 338 11.62 -22.41 4.55
C GLU A 338 11.11 -22.78 5.94
N LEU A 339 9.89 -22.34 6.31
CA LEU A 339 9.29 -22.59 7.63
C LEU A 339 9.17 -24.10 7.98
N PRO A 340 8.70 -24.99 7.09
CA PRO A 340 8.68 -26.44 7.34
C PRO A 340 10.03 -27.00 7.75
N GLN A 341 11.09 -26.58 7.07
CA GLN A 341 12.43 -27.09 7.28
C GLN A 341 13.04 -26.52 8.56
N ALA A 342 12.86 -25.22 8.81
CA ALA A 342 13.42 -24.54 9.96
C ALA A 342 12.79 -24.99 11.30
N TYR A 343 11.50 -25.31 11.30
CA TYR A 343 10.73 -25.60 12.52
C TYR A 343 10.09 -26.98 12.54
N SER A 344 10.45 -27.86 11.60
CA SER A 344 9.90 -29.22 11.49
C SER A 344 8.36 -29.24 11.36
N LEU A 345 7.80 -28.23 10.69
CA LEU A 345 6.36 -28.17 10.41
C LEU A 345 6.01 -29.07 9.22
N PRO A 346 4.75 -29.56 9.12
CA PRO A 346 4.33 -30.37 7.98
C PRO A 346 4.55 -29.70 6.63
N GLU A 347 5.04 -30.47 5.66
CA GLU A 347 5.14 -30.04 4.28
C GLU A 347 3.74 -30.02 3.65
N GLY A 348 3.24 -28.84 3.33
CA GLY A 348 1.89 -28.71 2.80
C GLY A 348 1.47 -27.29 2.44
N LYS A 349 0.36 -27.19 1.71
CA LYS A 349 -0.29 -25.91 1.37
C LYS A 349 -0.93 -25.26 2.61
N TYR A 350 -1.40 -26.10 3.54
CA TYR A 350 -2.07 -25.71 4.77
C TYR A 350 -1.46 -26.48 5.95
N ILE A 351 -1.32 -25.82 7.08
CA ILE A 351 -0.91 -26.40 8.37
C ILE A 351 -2.06 -26.30 9.37
N ARG A 352 -1.99 -27.10 10.43
CA ARG A 352 -2.93 -27.09 11.55
C ARG A 352 -2.51 -26.01 12.55
N PHE A 353 -3.44 -25.56 13.38
CA PHE A 353 -3.10 -24.63 14.47
C PHE A 353 -2.14 -25.28 15.45
N PHE A 354 -2.34 -26.56 15.80
CA PHE A 354 -1.46 -27.26 16.73
C PHE A 354 -0.09 -27.61 16.16
N ASP A 355 0.13 -27.48 14.84
CA ASP A 355 1.46 -27.74 14.25
C ASP A 355 2.51 -26.70 14.71
N VAL A 356 2.10 -25.49 15.08
CA VAL A 356 3.02 -24.42 15.49
C VAL A 356 3.27 -24.35 17.00
N PHE A 357 2.76 -25.33 17.75
CA PHE A 357 2.99 -25.46 19.19
C PHE A 357 3.69 -26.78 19.50
N SER A 358 4.60 -26.75 20.48
CA SER A 358 5.21 -27.97 21.01
C SER A 358 4.28 -28.71 21.97
N GLU A 359 4.65 -29.93 22.38
CA GLU A 359 3.85 -30.75 23.31
C GLU A 359 3.65 -30.10 24.68
N ASP A 360 4.60 -29.28 25.14
CA ASP A 360 4.52 -28.46 26.36
C ASP A 360 3.76 -27.13 26.15
N GLY A 361 3.24 -26.88 24.94
CA GLY A 361 2.45 -25.70 24.60
C GLY A 361 3.25 -24.45 24.24
N SER A 362 4.58 -24.57 24.09
CA SER A 362 5.43 -23.45 23.66
C SER A 362 5.18 -23.11 22.18
N TYR A 363 5.20 -21.82 21.83
CA TYR A 363 4.99 -21.36 20.46
C TYR A 363 6.29 -21.46 19.65
N LEU A 364 6.37 -22.46 18.77
CA LEU A 364 7.61 -22.87 18.09
C LEU A 364 8.29 -21.74 17.28
N ILE A 365 7.50 -20.80 16.77
CA ILE A 365 7.99 -19.70 15.92
C ILE A 365 7.98 -18.34 16.63
N SER A 366 7.83 -18.30 17.97
CA SER A 366 7.74 -17.04 18.73
C SER A 366 8.92 -16.11 18.45
N ASP A 367 10.15 -16.61 18.59
CA ASP A 367 11.36 -15.79 18.39
C ASP A 367 11.47 -15.23 16.96
N ALA A 368 11.06 -16.00 15.96
CA ALA A 368 11.04 -15.54 14.57
C ALA A 368 9.95 -14.50 14.32
N VAL A 369 8.79 -14.65 14.96
CA VAL A 369 7.71 -13.66 14.92
C VAL A 369 8.16 -12.36 15.57
N ASP A 370 8.75 -12.42 16.77
CA ASP A 370 9.22 -11.25 17.49
C ASP A 370 10.34 -10.53 16.73
N LYS A 371 11.30 -11.28 16.19
CA LYS A 371 12.37 -10.75 15.33
C LYS A 371 11.85 -10.14 14.03
N ALA A 372 10.78 -10.69 13.46
CA ALA A 372 10.16 -10.12 12.26
C ALA A 372 9.45 -8.80 12.61
N TYR A 373 8.72 -8.74 13.72
CA TYR A 373 8.00 -7.54 14.13
C TYR A 373 8.89 -6.42 14.68
N SER A 374 10.09 -6.74 15.17
CA SER A 374 11.11 -5.77 15.56
C SER A 374 11.75 -5.05 14.37
N ARG A 375 11.56 -5.55 13.14
CA ARG A 375 12.04 -4.87 11.92
C ARG A 375 11.04 -3.80 11.44
N PRO A 376 11.52 -2.76 10.73
CA PRO A 376 10.67 -1.82 10.03
C PRO A 376 9.66 -2.53 9.13
N ALA A 377 8.44 -1.98 9.01
CA ALA A 377 7.33 -2.63 8.29
C ALA A 377 7.70 -3.10 6.87
N ALA A 378 8.52 -2.33 6.16
CA ALA A 378 8.99 -2.64 4.80
C ALA A 378 9.94 -3.86 4.72
N GLU A 379 10.55 -4.25 5.84
CA GLU A 379 11.52 -5.33 5.93
C GLU A 379 10.96 -6.61 6.56
N ARG A 380 9.72 -6.58 7.07
CA ARG A 380 9.08 -7.73 7.74
C ARG A 380 8.80 -8.91 6.80
N SER A 381 8.74 -8.67 5.49
CA SER A 381 8.53 -9.71 4.47
C SER A 381 9.84 -10.24 3.85
N ARG A 382 11.00 -9.79 4.34
CA ARG A 382 12.33 -10.28 3.96
C ARG A 382 12.86 -11.19 5.05
#